data_AF-A0A1H3M7L0-F1
#
_entry.id   AF-A0A1H3M7L0-F1
#
_cell.length_a   1.000
_cell.length_b   1.000
_cell.length_c   1.000
_cell.angle_alpha   90.00
_cell.angle_beta   90.00
_cell.angle_gamma   90.00
#
_symmetry.space_group_name_H-M   'P 1'
#
loop_
_entity.id
_entity.type
_entity.pdbx_description
1 polymer ?
#
loop_
_entity_poly.entity_id
_entity_poly.type
_entity_poly.pdbx_seq_one_letter_code
_entity_poly.pdbx_strand_id
1 'polypeptide(L)'
;MITQVDDALCRLIGGHLPAGTAVRLDAPKPTWQTEADIQSVDLFLFGLRDAGESGAQPGKHCVLTYLVTARAGKVHEEHLLLQRALCVVIGTEFLPADLLPDGFPGRVSVRIADQDPTRLWTSLGMPARAAFVLTLTVPVVELIES
;
A
#
# COMPACT_ATOMS: atom_id res chain seq x y z
N MET A 1 -7.20 -11.92 5.98
CA MET A 1 -6.03 -11.13 6.40
C MET A 1 -5.66 -10.08 5.35
N ILE A 2 -5.17 -10.47 4.15
CA ILE A 2 -4.70 -9.51 3.13
C ILE A 2 -5.77 -8.48 2.76
N THR A 3 -6.98 -8.94 2.43
CA THR A 3 -8.10 -8.05 2.06
C THR A 3 -8.50 -7.09 3.19
N GLN A 4 -8.43 -7.53 4.44
CA GLN A 4 -8.72 -6.70 5.62
C GLN A 4 -7.65 -5.61 5.80
N VAL A 5 -6.39 -5.95 5.50
CA VAL A 5 -5.27 -5.01 5.50
C VAL A 5 -5.35 -4.03 4.33
N ASP A 6 -5.75 -4.50 3.15
CA ASP A 6 -5.99 -3.66 1.98
C ASP A 6 -7.07 -2.61 2.27
N ASP A 7 -8.19 -3.03 2.86
CA ASP A 7 -9.28 -2.14 3.25
C ASP A 7 -8.83 -1.10 4.30
N ALA A 8 -8.09 -1.54 5.31
CA ALA A 8 -7.55 -0.66 6.35
C ALA A 8 -6.54 0.35 5.77
N LEU A 9 -5.66 -0.09 4.87
CA LEU A 9 -4.69 0.77 4.19
C LEU A 9 -5.39 1.80 3.28
N CYS A 10 -6.42 1.38 2.54
CA CYS A 10 -7.23 2.26 1.71
C CYS A 10 -7.92 3.35 2.54
N ARG A 11 -8.50 2.98 3.69
CA ARG A 11 -9.13 3.93 4.62
C ARG A 11 -8.12 4.87 5.25
N LEU A 12 -6.98 4.35 5.69
CA LEU A 12 -5.90 5.14 6.28
C LEU A 12 -5.42 6.21 5.32
N ILE A 13 -5.06 5.84 4.08
CA ILE A 13 -4.56 6.82 3.10
C ILE A 13 -5.70 7.75 2.66
N GLY A 14 -6.86 7.18 2.33
CA GLY A 14 -8.02 7.92 1.82
C GLY A 14 -8.53 9.01 2.77
N GLY A 15 -8.47 8.78 4.08
CA GLY A 15 -8.86 9.77 5.09
C GLY A 15 -8.06 11.07 5.09
N HIS A 16 -6.92 11.12 4.41
CA HIS A 16 -6.04 12.29 4.34
C HIS A 16 -5.91 12.88 2.92
N LEU A 17 -6.56 12.28 1.92
CA LEU A 17 -6.56 12.78 0.56
C LEU A 17 -7.64 13.86 0.34
N PRO A 18 -7.50 14.71 -0.69
CA PRO A 18 -8.57 15.64 -1.07
C PRO A 18 -9.88 14.90 -1.37
N ALA A 19 -11.01 15.55 -1.07
CA ALA A 19 -12.33 15.00 -1.40
C ALA A 19 -12.43 14.68 -2.90
N GLY A 20 -13.02 13.53 -3.23
CA GLY A 20 -13.12 13.04 -4.61
C GLY A 20 -11.90 12.25 -5.11
N THR A 21 -10.83 12.15 -4.30
CA THR A 21 -9.69 11.29 -4.65
C THR A 21 -10.00 9.83 -4.33
N ALA A 22 -9.82 8.94 -5.30
CA ALA A 22 -9.97 7.50 -5.11
C ALA A 22 -8.69 6.87 -4.54
N VAL A 23 -8.83 5.86 -3.68
CA VAL A 23 -7.74 4.94 -3.35
C VAL A 23 -8.06 3.58 -3.96
N ARG A 24 -7.16 3.02 -4.76
CA ARG A 24 -7.39 1.80 -5.54
C ARG A 24 -6.29 0.78 -5.29
N LEU A 25 -6.59 -0.50 -5.50
CA LEU A 25 -5.64 -1.61 -5.38
C LEU A 25 -5.21 -2.13 -6.75
N ASP A 26 -5.11 -1.23 -7.73
CA ASP A 26 -4.83 -1.57 -9.12
C ASP A 26 -3.32 -1.57 -9.43
N ALA A 27 -2.89 -2.53 -10.25
CA ALA A 27 -1.57 -2.52 -10.87
C ALA A 27 -1.44 -1.38 -11.90
N PRO A 28 -0.24 -0.81 -12.10
CA PRO A 28 -0.01 0.13 -13.17
C PRO A 28 -0.30 -0.47 -14.55
N LYS A 29 -1.14 0.24 -15.32
CA LYS A 29 -1.60 -0.16 -16.65
C LYS A 29 -1.34 0.97 -17.65
N PRO A 30 -1.00 0.67 -18.92
CA PRO A 30 -0.77 1.68 -19.94
C PRO A 30 -1.97 2.62 -20.18
N THR A 31 -3.19 2.11 -20.06
CA THR A 31 -4.45 2.85 -20.26
C THR A 31 -4.66 3.98 -19.24
N TRP A 32 -3.90 4.00 -18.15
CA TRP A 32 -3.92 5.08 -17.17
C TRP A 32 -3.50 6.44 -17.74
N GLN A 33 -2.75 6.46 -18.85
CA GLN A 33 -2.41 7.70 -19.54
C GLN A 33 -3.63 8.37 -20.19
N THR A 34 -4.69 7.60 -20.45
CA THR A 34 -5.88 8.07 -21.17
C THR A 34 -7.13 8.15 -20.28
N GLU A 35 -7.15 7.45 -19.14
CA GLU A 35 -8.24 7.49 -18.14
C GLU A 35 -7.97 8.59 -17.08
N ALA A 36 -8.11 9.86 -17.47
CA ALA A 36 -7.74 11.01 -16.62
C ALA A 36 -8.87 11.54 -15.71
N ASP A 37 -10.04 10.89 -15.67
CA ASP A 37 -11.23 11.52 -15.10
C ASP A 37 -11.29 11.53 -13.57
N ILE A 38 -10.47 10.73 -12.88
CA ILE A 38 -10.51 10.62 -11.41
C ILE A 38 -9.09 10.69 -10.84
N GLN A 39 -8.87 11.65 -9.95
CA GLN A 39 -7.65 11.68 -9.14
C GLN A 39 -7.57 10.43 -8.29
N SER A 40 -6.43 9.73 -8.30
CA SER A 40 -6.27 8.50 -7.54
C SER A 40 -4.91 8.35 -6.91
N VAL A 41 -4.87 7.62 -5.80
CA VAL A 41 -3.68 6.93 -5.29
C VAL A 41 -3.90 5.44 -5.51
N ASP A 42 -3.02 4.82 -6.30
CA ASP A 42 -3.11 3.40 -6.65
C ASP A 42 -2.03 2.62 -5.87
N LEU A 43 -2.47 1.56 -5.20
CA LEU A 43 -1.72 0.70 -4.28
C LEU A 43 -1.56 -0.69 -4.93
N PHE A 44 -0.46 -0.91 -5.62
CA PHE A 44 -0.23 -2.17 -6.32
C PHE A 44 0.55 -3.15 -5.44
N LEU A 45 -0.11 -4.19 -4.94
CA LEU A 45 0.54 -5.31 -4.25
C LEU A 45 1.34 -6.16 -5.25
N PHE A 46 2.67 -6.06 -5.22
CA PHE A 46 3.55 -6.78 -6.15
C PHE A 46 4.48 -7.79 -5.48
N GLY A 47 4.55 -7.81 -4.15
CA GLY A 47 5.39 -8.75 -3.40
C GLY A 47 4.71 -9.27 -2.16
N LEU A 48 4.75 -10.60 -1.97
CA LEU A 48 4.33 -11.29 -0.76
C LEU A 48 5.46 -12.22 -0.33
N ARG A 49 5.85 -12.16 0.93
CA ARG A 49 6.90 -13.02 1.49
C ARG A 49 6.59 -13.45 2.91
N ASP A 50 7.06 -14.62 3.30
CA ASP A 50 7.16 -14.99 4.71
C ASP A 50 8.20 -14.08 5.39
N ALA A 51 7.87 -13.52 6.56
CA ALA A 51 8.81 -12.72 7.35
C ALA A 51 9.73 -13.59 8.22
N GLY A 52 9.47 -14.89 8.28
CA GLY A 52 10.06 -15.84 9.19
C GLY A 52 9.57 -15.68 10.63
N GLU A 53 9.99 -16.61 11.49
CA GLU A 53 9.87 -16.46 12.94
C GLU A 53 10.95 -15.48 13.41
N SER A 54 10.65 -14.19 13.47
CA SER A 54 11.52 -13.26 14.20
C SER A 54 11.47 -13.63 15.68
N GLY A 55 12.59 -14.05 16.25
CA GLY A 55 12.72 -14.63 17.61
C GLY A 55 12.26 -13.76 18.80
N ALA A 56 11.62 -12.62 18.56
CA ALA A 56 11.05 -11.74 19.58
C ALA A 56 9.52 -11.88 19.73
N GLN A 57 8.79 -12.47 18.77
CA GLN A 57 7.34 -12.68 18.86
C GLN A 57 6.95 -14.06 18.30
N PRO A 58 6.39 -14.98 19.12
CA PRO A 58 5.88 -16.24 18.62
C PRO A 58 4.68 -15.98 17.70
N GLY A 59 4.81 -16.30 16.41
CA GLY A 59 3.76 -16.15 15.41
C GLY A 59 4.30 -16.00 13.99
N LYS A 60 3.63 -16.64 13.02
CA LYS A 60 3.96 -16.50 11.59
C LYS A 60 3.55 -15.12 11.10
N HIS A 61 4.44 -14.45 10.36
CA HIS A 61 4.17 -13.14 9.79
C HIS A 61 4.38 -13.18 8.28
N CYS A 62 3.59 -12.41 7.55
CA CYS A 62 3.72 -12.21 6.12
C CYS A 62 4.05 -10.74 5.88
N VAL A 63 4.99 -10.46 4.97
CA VAL A 63 5.24 -9.10 4.49
C VAL A 63 4.61 -8.89 3.13
N LEU A 64 3.73 -7.89 3.07
CA LEU A 64 3.08 -7.41 1.86
C LEU A 64 3.84 -6.17 1.36
N THR A 65 4.13 -6.11 0.06
CA THR A 65 4.91 -5.03 -0.56
C THR A 65 4.10 -4.37 -1.66
N TYR A 66 3.79 -3.10 -1.46
CA TYR A 66 2.97 -2.28 -2.36
C TYR A 66 3.82 -1.24 -3.05
N LEU A 67 3.55 -1.02 -4.34
CA LEU A 67 3.97 0.17 -5.06
C LEU A 67 2.85 1.21 -4.92
N VAL A 68 3.17 2.37 -4.34
CA VAL A 68 2.23 3.48 -4.21
C VAL A 68 2.49 4.50 -5.31
N THR A 69 1.48 4.75 -6.12
CA THR A 69 1.53 5.70 -7.25
C THR A 69 0.35 6.65 -7.19
N ALA A 70 0.39 7.76 -7.92
CA ALA A 70 -0.74 8.69 -8.00
C ALA A 70 -1.03 9.11 -9.44
N ARG A 71 -2.29 9.48 -9.68
CA ARG A 71 -2.80 9.98 -10.95
C ARG A 71 -3.63 11.23 -10.73
N ALA A 72 -3.41 12.22 -11.58
CA ALA A 72 -4.17 13.47 -11.59
C ALA A 72 -4.04 14.13 -12.98
N GLY A 73 -4.76 15.23 -13.19
CA GLY A 73 -4.70 15.95 -14.48
C GLY A 73 -3.34 16.60 -14.74
N LYS A 74 -2.53 16.84 -13.69
CA LYS A 74 -1.20 17.46 -13.79
C LYS A 74 -0.20 16.73 -12.91
N VAL A 75 1.05 16.60 -13.37
CA VAL A 75 2.16 15.99 -12.60
C VAL A 75 2.34 16.62 -11.21
N HIS A 76 2.18 17.94 -11.10
CA HIS A 76 2.26 18.61 -9.80
C HIS A 76 1.18 18.11 -8.81
N GLU A 77 -0.04 17.88 -9.30
CA GLU A 77 -1.12 17.35 -8.47
C GLU A 77 -0.85 15.89 -8.07
N GLU A 78 -0.24 15.09 -8.96
CA GLU A 78 0.23 13.74 -8.63
C GLU A 78 1.25 13.76 -7.49
N HIS A 79 2.21 14.69 -7.55
CA HIS A 79 3.19 14.87 -6.48
C HIS A 79 2.55 15.31 -5.17
N LEU A 80 1.51 16.15 -5.20
CA LEU A 80 0.76 16.55 -3.99
C LEU A 80 0.01 15.36 -3.38
N LEU A 81 -0.59 14.51 -4.21
CA LEU A 81 -1.25 13.27 -3.74
C LEU A 81 -0.23 12.31 -3.12
N LEU A 82 0.91 12.11 -3.79
CA LEU A 82 2.01 11.28 -3.26
C LEU A 82 2.58 11.85 -1.97
N GLN A 83 2.79 13.17 -1.87
CA GLN A 83 3.27 13.81 -0.65
C GLN A 83 2.32 13.54 0.52
N ARG A 84 1.00 13.66 0.31
CA ARG A 84 0.01 13.38 1.36
C ARG A 84 0.04 11.93 1.79
N ALA A 85 0.00 10.99 0.84
CA ALA A 85 0.09 9.57 1.13
C ALA A 85 1.39 9.23 1.87
N LEU A 86 2.52 9.80 1.43
CA LEU A 86 3.83 9.62 2.05
C LEU A 86 3.85 10.14 3.48
N CYS A 87 3.36 11.35 3.75
CA CYS A 87 3.29 11.91 5.10
C CYS A 87 2.46 11.04 6.05
N VAL A 88 1.34 10.49 5.58
CA VAL A 88 0.50 9.57 6.37
C VAL A 88 1.27 8.30 6.71
N VAL A 89 1.93 7.70 5.71
CA VAL A 89 2.70 6.47 5.89
C VAL A 89 3.89 6.70 6.84
N ILE A 90 4.63 7.81 6.70
CA ILE A 90 5.73 8.17 7.60
C ILE A 90 5.23 8.36 9.05
N GLY A 91 4.07 9.00 9.21
CA GLY A 91 3.48 9.24 10.53
C GLY A 91 2.83 8.01 11.16
N THR A 92 2.72 6.90 10.44
CA THR A 92 1.99 5.70 10.89
C THR A 92 2.98 4.56 11.14
N GLU A 93 3.21 4.21 12.40
CA GLU A 93 4.07 3.07 12.73
C GLU A 93 3.35 1.72 12.61
N PHE A 94 2.06 1.71 12.99
CA PHE A 94 1.17 0.56 12.95
C PHE A 94 -0.18 0.98 12.39
N LEU A 95 -0.86 0.09 11.67
CA LEU A 95 -2.24 0.36 11.26
C LEU A 95 -3.12 0.58 12.50
N PRO A 96 -3.92 1.66 12.53
CA PRO A 96 -4.88 1.90 13.60
C PRO A 96 -5.83 0.72 13.79
N ALA A 97 -6.05 0.32 15.04
CA ALA A 97 -6.85 -0.88 15.36
C ALA A 97 -8.33 -0.72 14.98
N ASP A 98 -8.84 0.50 14.96
CA ASP A 98 -10.20 0.86 14.54
C ASP A 98 -10.43 0.75 13.02
N LEU A 99 -9.36 0.69 12.23
CA LEU A 99 -9.44 0.43 10.79
C LEU A 99 -9.42 -1.08 10.47
N LEU A 100 -9.03 -1.91 11.43
CA LEU A 100 -9.00 -3.36 11.31
C LEU A 100 -10.31 -3.97 11.85
N PRO A 101 -10.75 -5.12 11.32
CA PRO A 101 -11.93 -5.80 11.84
C PRO A 101 -11.68 -6.33 13.26
N ASP A 102 -12.76 -6.47 14.01
CA ASP A 102 -12.71 -7.07 15.35
C ASP A 102 -12.08 -8.47 15.31
N GLY A 103 -11.20 -8.76 16.26
CA GLY A 103 -10.50 -10.04 16.35
C GLY A 103 -9.33 -10.22 15.37
N PHE A 104 -8.85 -9.16 14.71
CA PHE A 104 -7.65 -9.24 13.88
C PHE A 104 -6.43 -9.70 14.71
N PRO A 105 -5.59 -10.63 14.19
CA PRO A 105 -4.62 -11.41 14.99
C PRO A 105 -3.33 -10.66 15.38
N GLY A 106 -3.42 -9.39 15.78
CA GLY A 106 -2.29 -8.59 16.24
C GLY A 106 -2.15 -7.26 15.52
N ARG A 107 -0.96 -6.67 15.58
CA ARG A 107 -0.69 -5.35 14.98
C ARG A 107 -0.07 -5.52 13.59
N VAL A 108 -0.45 -4.65 12.66
CA VAL A 108 0.18 -4.57 11.34
C VAL A 108 1.19 -3.43 11.35
N SER A 109 2.47 -3.74 11.17
CA SER A 109 3.52 -2.72 11.10
C SER A 109 3.56 -2.12 9.69
N VAL A 110 3.70 -0.80 9.63
CA VAL A 110 3.78 0.00 8.40
C VAL A 110 5.19 0.56 8.27
N ARG A 111 5.84 0.33 7.12
CA ARG A 111 7.21 0.81 6.84
C ARG A 111 7.37 1.20 5.37
N ILE A 112 8.09 2.29 5.11
CA ILE A 112 8.59 2.59 3.76
C ILE A 112 9.78 1.69 3.49
N ALA A 113 9.77 1.01 2.36
CA ALA A 113 10.90 0.19 1.94
C ALA A 113 11.97 1.04 1.26
N ASP A 114 13.23 0.68 1.47
CA ASP A 114 14.40 1.24 0.76
C ASP A 114 14.55 0.66 -0.67
N GLN A 115 13.44 0.22 -1.27
CA GLN A 115 13.45 -0.40 -2.59
C GLN A 115 13.21 0.66 -3.67
N ASP A 116 14.10 0.71 -4.66
CA ASP A 116 13.94 1.56 -5.83
C ASP A 116 12.77 1.08 -6.73
N PRO A 117 11.71 1.88 -6.91
CA PRO A 117 10.58 1.52 -7.75
C PRO A 117 10.91 1.53 -9.25
N THR A 118 12.04 2.11 -9.68
CA THR A 118 12.41 2.27 -11.10
C THR A 118 12.46 0.94 -11.84
N ARG A 119 13.02 -0.10 -11.21
CA ARG A 119 13.08 -1.45 -11.81
C ARG A 119 11.70 -2.04 -12.08
N LEU A 120 10.72 -1.76 -11.22
CA LEU A 120 9.35 -2.26 -11.39
C LEU A 120 8.70 -1.61 -12.62
N TRP A 121 8.90 -0.30 -12.81
CA TRP A 121 8.42 0.40 -14.02
C TRP A 121 9.02 -0.17 -15.30
N THR A 122 10.33 -0.42 -15.32
CA THR A 122 11.01 -1.02 -16.47
C THR A 122 10.44 -2.40 -16.81
N SER A 123 10.22 -3.25 -15.79
CA SER A 123 9.63 -4.58 -15.98
C SER A 123 8.18 -4.53 -16.49
N LEU A 124 7.44 -3.48 -16.18
CA LEU A 124 6.08 -3.24 -16.70
C LEU A 124 6.08 -2.68 -18.13
N GLY A 125 7.24 -2.35 -18.71
CA GLY A 125 7.32 -1.71 -20.03
C GLY A 125 6.72 -0.30 -20.06
N MET A 126 6.62 0.34 -18.89
CA MET A 126 5.99 1.65 -18.71
C MET A 126 7.04 2.73 -18.46
N PRO A 127 6.79 3.98 -18.86
CA PRO A 127 7.64 5.09 -18.46
C PRO A 127 7.65 5.20 -16.94
N ALA A 128 8.84 5.45 -16.36
CA ALA A 128 8.97 5.63 -14.93
C ALA A 128 8.11 6.81 -14.45
N ARG A 129 7.41 6.61 -13.33
CA ARG A 129 6.60 7.64 -12.68
C ARG A 129 7.01 7.76 -11.22
N ALA A 130 6.73 8.92 -10.62
CA ALA A 130 6.92 9.13 -9.19
C ALA A 130 6.12 8.08 -8.39
N ALA A 131 6.80 7.40 -7.48
CA ALA A 131 6.24 6.33 -6.67
C ALA A 131 7.13 6.10 -5.44
N PHE A 132 6.58 5.42 -4.43
CA PHE A 132 7.37 4.87 -3.32
C PHE A 132 6.89 3.46 -2.99
N VAL A 133 7.74 2.69 -2.32
CA VAL A 133 7.43 1.30 -1.94
C VAL A 133 7.05 1.25 -0.47
N LEU A 134 5.88 0.67 -0.18
CA LEU A 134 5.38 0.43 1.16
C LEU A 134 5.47 -1.05 1.49
N THR A 135 5.88 -1.37 2.71
CA THR A 135 5.87 -2.72 3.27
C THR A 135 5.00 -2.79 4.50
N LEU A 136 4.13 -3.79 4.55
CA LEU A 136 3.29 -4.11 5.70
C LEU A 136 3.69 -5.46 6.27
N THR A 137 4.04 -5.53 7.54
CA THR A 137 4.26 -6.81 8.23
C THR A 137 3.00 -7.19 8.97
N VAL A 138 2.40 -8.32 8.59
CA VAL A 138 1.05 -8.73 8.98
C VAL A 138 1.11 -10.07 9.70
N PRO A 139 0.49 -10.20 10.89
CA PRO A 139 0.38 -11.48 11.58
C PRO A 139 -0.55 -12.44 10.83
N VAL A 140 -0.10 -13.67 10.63
CA VAL A 140 -0.83 -14.72 9.90
C VAL A 140 -1.59 -15.60 10.89
N VAL A 141 -2.88 -15.82 10.62
CA VAL A 141 -3.65 -16.88 11.29
C VAL A 141 -3.40 -18.19 10.54
N GLU A 142 -2.99 -19.24 11.23
CA GLU A 142 -3.06 -20.58 10.66
C GLU A 142 -4.53 -20.92 10.39
N LEU A 143 -4.87 -21.14 9.12
CA LEU A 143 -6.15 -21.73 8.77
C LEU A 143 -6.11 -23.18 9.27
N ILE A 144 -6.71 -23.43 10.43
CA ILE A 144 -6.97 -24.80 10.86
C ILE A 144 -8.07 -25.32 9.93
N GLU A 145 -7.66 -26.08 8.91
CA GLU A 145 -8.61 -26.87 8.12
C GLU A 145 -9.35 -27.82 9.07
N SER A 146 -10.66 -27.63 9.18
CA SER A 146 -11.56 -28.49 9.97
C SER A 146 -12.06 -29.66 9.15
#